data_AF-A0A7W1NJP3-F1
#
_entry.id   AF-A0A7W1NJP3-F1
#
_cell.length_a   1.000
_cell.length_b   1.000
_cell.length_c   1.000
_cell.angle_alpha   90.00
_cell.angle_beta   90.00
_cell.angle_gamma   90.00
#
_symmetry.space_group_name_H-M   'P 1'
#
loop_
_entity.id
_entity.type
_entity.pdbx_description
1 polymer ?
#
loop_
_entity_poly.entity_id
_entity_poly.type
_entity_poly.pdbx_seq_one_letter_code
_entity_poly.pdbx_strand_id
1 'polypeptide(L)'
;MINVAKLHRELVEAGIPIEGVADTDPPRIDFLPEATAAQKKQAQAVLAKHDPNPSIEEQRRDAYLKAFTVEDFMEAFLQERFDDHPEKMKALGAIRDSLKAQFPAEGGK
;
A
#
# COMPACT_ATOMS: atom_id res chain seq x y z
N MET A 1 -1.63 -9.87 -17.95
CA MET A 1 -1.63 -8.76 -16.98
C MET A 1 -1.37 -9.37 -15.62
N ILE A 2 -0.17 -9.17 -15.09
CA ILE A 2 0.22 -9.68 -13.78
C ILE A 2 -0.15 -8.65 -12.69
N ASN A 3 -0.38 -9.12 -11.47
CA ASN A 3 -0.46 -8.20 -10.34
C ASN A 3 0.95 -7.92 -9.82
N VAL A 4 1.57 -6.86 -10.35
CA VAL A 4 2.97 -6.50 -10.07
C VAL A 4 3.22 -6.32 -8.57
N ALA A 5 2.31 -5.62 -7.87
CA ALA A 5 2.47 -5.35 -6.44
C ALA A 5 2.41 -6.65 -5.61
N LYS A 6 1.52 -7.57 -5.98
CA LYS A 6 1.43 -8.89 -5.35
C LYS A 6 2.66 -9.74 -5.65
N LEU A 7 3.05 -9.86 -6.92
CA LEU A 7 4.22 -10.66 -7.31
C LEU A 7 5.51 -10.14 -6.66
N HIS A 8 5.70 -8.81 -6.60
CA HIS A 8 6.82 -8.22 -5.89
C HIS A 8 6.84 -8.65 -4.41
N ARG A 9 5.70 -8.62 -3.74
CA ARG A 9 5.56 -9.06 -2.34
C ARG A 9 5.90 -10.54 -2.18
N GLU A 10 5.35 -11.41 -3.03
CA GLU A 10 5.62 -12.86 -3.01
C GLU A 10 7.12 -13.17 -3.17
N LEU A 11 7.81 -12.43 -4.04
CA LEU A 11 9.26 -12.59 -4.25
C LEU A 11 10.07 -12.11 -3.04
N VAL A 12 9.70 -10.99 -2.42
CA VAL A 12 10.34 -10.48 -1.21
C VAL A 12 10.11 -11.42 -0.02
N GLU A 13 8.88 -11.91 0.17
CA GLU A 13 8.53 -12.88 1.22
C GLU A 13 9.27 -14.22 1.04
N ALA A 14 9.58 -14.59 -0.20
CA ALA A 14 10.42 -15.74 -0.53
C ALA A 14 11.92 -15.52 -0.28
N GLY A 15 12.33 -14.33 0.20
CA GLY A 15 13.72 -13.98 0.48
C GLY A 15 14.59 -13.78 -0.76
N ILE A 16 13.97 -13.38 -1.87
CA ILE A 16 14.65 -13.20 -3.16
C ILE A 16 15.07 -11.73 -3.29
N PRO A 17 16.37 -11.42 -3.46
CA PRO A 17 16.84 -10.05 -3.64
C PRO A 17 16.39 -9.52 -5.01
N ILE A 18 15.43 -8.59 -5.01
CA ILE A 18 14.88 -7.95 -6.21
C ILE A 18 14.87 -6.43 -6.05
N GLU A 19 15.07 -5.74 -7.17
CA GLU A 19 14.88 -4.29 -7.32
C GLU A 19 13.41 -3.99 -7.65
N GLY A 20 12.80 -4.83 -8.50
CA GLY A 20 11.46 -4.60 -8.99
C GLY A 20 10.93 -5.68 -9.92
N VAL A 21 9.66 -5.51 -10.29
CA VAL A 21 8.94 -6.38 -11.23
C VAL A 21 8.21 -5.49 -12.24
N ALA A 22 8.18 -5.90 -13.51
CA ALA A 22 7.46 -5.19 -14.58
C ALA A 22 6.46 -6.11 -15.30
N ASP A 23 5.27 -5.58 -15.58
CA ASP A 23 4.24 -6.24 -16.42
C ASP A 23 4.61 -6.13 -17.90
N THR A 24 5.60 -6.93 -18.31
CA THR A 24 5.97 -7.17 -19.70
C THR A 24 5.53 -8.56 -20.15
N ASP A 25 5.63 -8.88 -21.44
CA ASP A 25 5.40 -10.22 -21.96
C ASP A 25 6.69 -10.79 -22.59
N PRO A 26 7.41 -11.71 -21.90
CA PRO A 26 7.11 -12.27 -20.57
C PRO A 26 7.41 -11.28 -19.42
N PRO A 27 6.84 -11.49 -18.22
CA PRO A 27 7.10 -10.65 -17.04
C PRO A 27 8.59 -10.56 -16.71
N ARG A 28 9.06 -9.33 -16.44
CA ARG A 28 10.47 -9.08 -16.10
C ARG A 28 10.61 -8.95 -14.58
N ILE A 29 11.61 -9.64 -14.04
CA ILE A 29 12.04 -9.52 -12.64
C ILE A 29 13.45 -8.94 -12.66
N ASP A 30 13.60 -7.76 -12.09
CA ASP A 30 14.88 -7.06 -11.97
C ASP A 30 15.52 -7.47 -10.64
N PHE A 31 16.61 -8.24 -10.70
CA PHE A 31 17.28 -8.80 -9.53
C PHE A 31 18.38 -7.89 -9.00
N LEU A 32 18.57 -7.88 -7.69
CA LEU A 32 19.74 -7.26 -7.08
C LEU A 32 21.02 -8.08 -7.36
N PRO A 33 22.22 -7.46 -7.34
CA PRO A 33 23.49 -8.14 -7.63
C PRO A 33 23.78 -9.37 -6.77
N GLU A 34 23.33 -9.37 -5.51
CA GLU A 34 23.49 -10.45 -4.54
C GLU A 34 22.56 -11.66 -4.79
N ALA A 35 21.62 -11.57 -5.72
CA ALA A 35 20.69 -12.67 -6.03
C ALA A 35 21.43 -13.88 -6.61
N THR A 36 21.40 -15.00 -5.88
CA THR A 36 22.01 -16.26 -6.28
C THR A 36 21.26 -16.94 -7.44
N ALA A 37 21.93 -17.84 -8.16
CA ALA A 37 21.29 -18.64 -9.21
C ALA A 37 20.11 -19.48 -8.68
N ALA A 38 20.21 -19.98 -7.43
CA ALA A 38 19.13 -20.72 -6.77
C ALA A 38 17.90 -19.81 -6.55
N GLN A 39 18.10 -18.58 -6.07
CA GLN A 39 17.03 -17.60 -5.87
C GLN A 39 16.40 -17.17 -7.20
N LYS A 40 17.18 -17.00 -8.28
CA LYS A 40 16.63 -16.70 -9.61
C LYS A 40 15.76 -17.85 -10.13
N LYS A 41 16.15 -19.10 -9.90
CA LYS A 41 15.33 -20.27 -10.22
C LYS A 41 14.07 -20.35 -9.36
N GLN A 42 14.16 -20.02 -8.08
CA GLN A 42 13.03 -19.93 -7.18
C GLN A 42 12.06 -18.83 -7.62
N ALA A 43 12.55 -17.67 -8.05
CA ALA A 43 11.73 -16.57 -8.57
C ALA A 43 10.89 -17.01 -9.78
N GLN A 44 11.46 -17.80 -10.69
CA GLN A 44 10.73 -18.37 -11.82
C GLN A 44 9.65 -19.36 -11.36
N ALA A 45 9.90 -20.13 -10.31
CA ALA A 45 8.89 -21.02 -9.71
C ALA A 45 7.77 -20.25 -9.00
N VAL A 46 8.08 -19.10 -8.38
CA VAL A 46 7.08 -18.19 -7.81
C VAL A 46 6.24 -17.59 -8.94
N LEU A 47 6.87 -17.06 -9.99
CA LEU A 47 6.19 -16.50 -11.15
C LEU A 47 5.25 -17.52 -11.83
N ALA A 48 5.70 -18.76 -12.00
CA ALA A 48 4.88 -19.82 -12.60
C ALA A 48 3.66 -20.23 -11.77
N LYS A 49 3.69 -19.97 -10.45
CA LYS A 49 2.58 -20.23 -9.52
C LYS A 49 1.77 -18.97 -9.17
N HIS A 50 2.16 -17.82 -9.71
CA HIS A 50 1.56 -16.54 -9.37
C HIS A 50 0.09 -16.52 -9.81
N ASP A 51 -0.81 -16.32 -8.85
CA ASP A 51 -2.19 -15.97 -9.12
C ASP A 51 -2.31 -14.43 -9.11
N PRO A 52 -2.69 -13.77 -10.20
CA PRO A 52 -2.85 -12.32 -10.20
C PRO A 52 -4.01 -11.84 -9.29
N ASN A 53 -4.94 -12.73 -8.93
CA ASN A 53 -6.05 -12.37 -8.06
C ASN A 53 -5.58 -12.22 -6.60
N PRO A 54 -5.94 -11.12 -5.91
CA PRO A 54 -5.63 -10.97 -4.50
C PRO A 54 -6.45 -11.97 -3.68
N SER A 55 -5.82 -12.59 -2.70
CA SER A 55 -6.53 -13.45 -1.74
C SER A 55 -7.53 -12.65 -0.90
N ILE A 56 -8.46 -13.33 -0.23
CA ILE A 56 -9.42 -12.66 0.68
C ILE A 56 -8.66 -11.89 1.78
N GLU A 57 -7.53 -12.42 2.26
CA GLU A 57 -6.71 -11.76 3.29
C GLU A 57 -6.00 -10.51 2.74
N GLU A 58 -5.51 -10.56 1.50
CA GLU A 58 -4.91 -9.40 0.84
C GLU A 58 -5.94 -8.32 0.55
N GLN A 59 -7.13 -8.70 0.10
CA GLN A 59 -8.25 -7.76 -0.09
C GLN A 59 -8.62 -7.09 1.24
N ARG A 60 -8.64 -7.84 2.34
CA ARG A 60 -8.87 -7.28 3.68
C ARG A 60 -7.75 -6.34 4.10
N ARG A 61 -6.48 -6.71 3.91
CA ARG A 61 -5.32 -5.87 4.22
C ARG A 61 -5.36 -4.57 3.42
N ASP A 62 -5.63 -4.64 2.13
CA ASP A 62 -5.73 -3.47 1.26
C ASP A 62 -6.95 -2.61 1.64
N ALA A 63 -8.05 -3.23 2.04
CA ALA A 63 -9.20 -2.51 2.59
C ALA A 63 -8.84 -1.81 3.90
N TYR A 64 -8.10 -2.43 4.82
CA TYR A 64 -7.62 -1.78 6.05
C TYR A 64 -6.67 -0.61 5.77
N LEU A 65 -5.72 -0.78 4.85
CA LEU A 65 -4.80 0.29 4.44
C LEU A 65 -5.52 1.46 3.75
N LYS A 66 -6.64 1.20 3.09
CA LYS A 66 -7.50 2.24 2.50
C LYS A 66 -8.48 2.86 3.51
N ALA A 67 -8.92 2.07 4.49
CA ALA A 67 -9.92 2.48 5.48
C ALA A 67 -9.31 3.26 6.65
N PHE A 68 -7.99 3.20 6.85
CA PHE A 68 -7.28 3.97 7.87
C PHE A 68 -6.38 4.99 7.19
N THR A 69 -6.92 6.18 6.96
CA THR A 69 -6.21 7.27 6.31
C THR A 69 -5.25 7.96 7.30
N VAL A 70 -4.25 8.67 6.78
CA VAL A 70 -3.41 9.57 7.61
C VAL A 70 -4.30 10.61 8.31
N GLU A 71 -5.44 10.97 7.71
CA GLU A 71 -6.44 11.85 8.31
C GLU A 71 -7.10 11.19 9.53
N ASP A 72 -7.50 9.92 9.46
CA ASP A 72 -8.06 9.18 10.60
C ASP A 72 -7.05 9.06 11.75
N PHE A 73 -5.76 8.83 11.43
CA PHE A 73 -4.69 8.81 12.43
C PHE A 73 -4.48 10.18 13.08
N MET A 74 -4.43 11.25 12.27
CA MET A 74 -4.29 12.61 12.80
C MET A 74 -5.50 13.03 13.64
N GLU A 75 -6.71 12.66 13.24
CA GLU A 75 -7.92 12.95 14.02
C GLU A 75 -7.89 12.21 15.36
N ALA A 76 -7.57 10.91 15.36
CA ALA A 76 -7.43 10.15 16.60
C ALA A 76 -6.33 10.73 17.51
N PHE A 77 -5.18 11.09 16.95
CA PHE A 77 -4.08 11.70 17.68
C PHE A 77 -4.45 13.07 18.27
N LEU A 78 -5.12 13.92 17.50
CA LEU A 78 -5.57 15.23 17.97
C LEU A 78 -6.64 15.08 19.06
N GLN A 79 -7.54 14.10 18.90
CA GLN A 79 -8.58 13.82 19.88
C GLN A 79 -7.99 13.32 21.20
N GLU A 80 -7.03 12.40 21.18
CA GLU A 80 -6.29 11.96 22.38
C GLU A 80 -5.51 13.12 23.02
N ARG A 81 -4.90 13.99 22.22
CA ARG A 81 -4.02 15.06 22.72
C ARG A 81 -4.77 16.27 23.29
N PHE A 82 -6.00 16.50 22.83
CA PHE A 82 -6.80 17.68 23.15
C PHE A 82 -8.19 17.33 23.71
N ASP A 83 -8.38 16.12 24.24
CA ASP A 83 -9.66 15.67 24.81
C ASP A 83 -10.17 16.63 25.91
N ASP A 84 -9.26 17.13 26.75
CA ASP A 84 -9.55 18.10 27.82
C ASP A 84 -9.79 19.55 27.32
N HIS A 85 -9.73 19.78 26.00
CA HIS A 85 -9.86 21.11 25.37
C HIS A 85 -10.88 21.08 24.21
N PRO A 86 -12.18 20.90 24.52
CA PRO A 86 -13.23 20.75 23.52
C PRO A 86 -13.36 21.97 22.59
N GLU A 87 -13.02 23.17 23.08
CA GLU A 87 -13.00 24.40 22.27
C GLU A 87 -11.94 24.37 21.16
N LYS A 88 -10.79 23.74 21.40
CA LYS A 88 -9.70 23.61 20.42
C LYS A 88 -10.04 22.55 19.38
N MET A 89 -10.65 21.44 19.79
CA MET A 89 -11.16 20.41 18.89
C MET A 89 -12.21 20.98 17.92
N LYS A 90 -13.12 21.84 18.43
CA LYS A 90 -14.12 22.52 17.58
C LYS A 90 -13.48 23.48 16.57
N ALA A 91 -12.46 24.24 16.98
CA ALA A 91 -11.73 25.13 16.09
C ALA A 91 -10.95 24.36 15.00
N LEU A 92 -10.31 23.24 15.36
CA LEU A 92 -9.64 22.36 14.40
C LEU A 92 -10.61 21.74 13.39
N GLY A 93 -11.78 21.28 13.85
CA GLY A 93 -12.84 20.80 12.96
C GLY A 93 -13.30 21.86 11.96
N ALA A 94 -13.48 23.11 12.41
CA ALA A 94 -13.86 24.21 11.53
C ALA A 94 -12.78 24.56 10.49
N ILE A 95 -11.50 24.52 10.88
CA ILE A 95 -10.36 24.72 9.97
C ILE A 95 -10.31 23.59 8.92
N ARG A 96 -10.48 22.33 9.35
CA ARG A 96 -10.55 21.17 8.46
C ARG A 96 -11.68 21.32 7.43
N ASP A 97 -12.88 21.68 7.88
CA ASP A 97 -14.04 21.82 6.99
C ASP A 97 -13.83 22.96 5.99
N SER A 98 -13.20 24.06 6.42
CA SER A 98 -12.80 25.15 5.52
C SER A 98 -11.75 24.72 4.50
N LEU A 99 -10.76 23.92 4.90
CA LEU A 99 -9.74 23.39 3.99
C LEU A 99 -10.35 22.42 2.96
N LYS A 100 -11.26 21.53 3.37
CA LYS A 100 -11.99 20.61 2.47
C LYS A 100 -12.87 21.36 1.46
N ALA A 101 -13.47 22.47 1.87
CA ALA A 101 -14.24 23.33 0.97
C ALA A 101 -13.36 24.10 -0.02
N GLN A 102 -12.14 24.46 0.39
CA GLN A 102 -11.19 25.23 -0.43
C GLN A 102 -10.37 24.36 -1.39
N PHE A 103 -10.10 23.12 -1.00
CA PHE A 103 -9.41 22.11 -1.79
C PHE A 103 -10.27 20.84 -1.88
N PRO A 104 -11.39 20.89 -2.62
CA PRO A 104 -12.19 19.69 -2.84
C PRO A 104 -11.32 18.66 -3.58
N ALA A 105 -11.34 17.40 -3.13
CA ALA A 105 -10.62 16.33 -3.80
C ALA A 105 -11.07 16.26 -5.27
N GLU A 106 -10.21 16.69 -6.20
CA GLU A 106 -10.51 16.64 -7.61
C GLU A 106 -10.62 15.17 -8.07
N GLY A 107 -11.81 14.78 -8.55
CA GLY A 107 -11.95 13.82 -9.66
C GLY A 107 -11.94 12.32 -9.32
N GLY A 108 -13.06 11.80 -8.82
CA GLY A 108 -13.47 10.41 -9.05
C GLY A 108 -14.42 10.33 -10.25
N LYS A 109 -13.89 10.26 -11.47
CA LYS A 109 -14.57 9.68 -12.64
C LYS A 109 -13.88 8.38 -13.00
#